data_AF-A0A9W4J5X5-F1
#
_entry.id   AF-A0A9W4J5X5-F1
#
_cell.length_a   1.000
_cell.length_b   1.000
_cell.length_c   1.000
_cell.angle_alpha   90.00
_cell.angle_beta   90.00
_cell.angle_gamma   90.00
#
_symmetry.space_group_name_H-M   'P 1'
#
loop_
_entity.id
_entity.type
_entity.pdbx_description
1 polymer ?
#
loop_
_entity_poly.entity_id
_entity_poly.type
_entity_poly.pdbx_seq_one_letter_code
_entity_poly.pdbx_strand_id
1 'polypeptide(L)'
;MSDMKRVTQRASQACIKCRKSKLKCERDSGSRVCRRCLLTSSSCSHKNQCVVTSAPTEQIYQRYTSTNLHTRPEKELQSVSMDMSYSVSGLLEAFSNAEDVDWLNASGGNQGTSPFAEFIASGSKPISDQPHMSSTRNVPQTYPLDSYLTTINELLSPQTPDLILGECHQPPELQRTFKTRLPNVSPETEEYLNLKGALRIVPIELRNQLIGGYIKYVHPLLPIIDLQKFLSDVMLEDESQFESPLLHQSVMLAGSAFIEQGDAIKAGFSSRKALRRTLFGRAKILYEFDTEPNAYIQIQALLLMMQWHGSGAGHKDPTYWFDLAYSTAERVGLLKDLEPGSFSHKHRLWWCLYARDRILSLGFRRPLRIPNGDVTMSLLDSTKYYSSEPYHELILAMLGESSAMLSWENQERMMLLFIQEIKLVHCIGLIIEHFYQDVWSISPSGSSIYSLAPKSKVSRAAMVGCEKLLKTWIQNLPAPAHYFPPSLLQDYHPGSPDIVLLVHQSFLYLLHLTTTSILCQVAPDEADDLRATIMPEIGQLTSRVIETLHELHDCSMLHLLPGSTVTILLIILEASLPGLKVSDNIVRMQAMSNLYGCEEAASHLLQTYPAAEIVLSQAQTARGHLLGLIAT
;
A
#
# COMPACT_ATOMS: atom_id res chain seq x y z
N MET A 1 -12.86 -73.87 -15.13
CA MET A 1 -11.52 -73.27 -15.30
C MET A 1 -11.70 -71.80 -15.58
N SER A 2 -11.00 -70.94 -14.87
CA SER A 2 -11.33 -69.52 -14.69
C SER A 2 -10.49 -68.60 -15.58
N ASP A 3 -11.13 -67.96 -16.57
CA ASP A 3 -10.51 -66.91 -17.39
C ASP A 3 -10.72 -65.53 -16.76
N MET A 4 -9.78 -65.13 -15.90
CA MET A 4 -9.87 -63.90 -15.14
C MET A 4 -9.40 -62.70 -15.98
N LYS A 5 -10.35 -61.99 -16.61
CA LYS A 5 -10.11 -60.76 -17.39
C LYS A 5 -9.31 -59.75 -16.57
N ARG A 6 -8.03 -59.56 -16.90
CA ARG A 6 -7.18 -58.54 -16.27
C ARG A 6 -7.64 -57.14 -16.69
N VAL A 7 -8.06 -56.33 -15.71
CA VAL A 7 -8.43 -54.93 -15.91
C VAL A 7 -7.15 -54.10 -16.13
N THR A 8 -6.99 -53.53 -17.33
CA THR A 8 -5.89 -52.62 -17.64
C THR A 8 -6.27 -51.18 -17.29
N GLN A 9 -5.62 -50.61 -16.28
CA GLN A 9 -5.86 -49.25 -15.83
C GLN A 9 -5.00 -48.27 -16.66
N ARG A 10 -5.58 -47.15 -17.12
CA ARG A 10 -4.79 -46.06 -17.73
C ARG A 10 -3.87 -45.46 -16.67
N ALA A 11 -2.56 -45.55 -16.86
CA ALA A 11 -1.60 -44.87 -15.99
C ALA A 11 -1.77 -43.35 -16.10
N SER A 12 -1.94 -42.67 -14.96
CA SER A 12 -2.14 -41.21 -14.88
C SER A 12 -0.95 -40.40 -15.40
N GLN A 13 0.23 -41.01 -15.51
CA GLN A 13 1.43 -40.37 -16.04
C GLN A 13 2.27 -41.35 -16.87
N ALA A 14 2.63 -40.97 -18.09
CA ALA A 14 3.52 -41.76 -18.96
C ALA A 14 4.98 -41.71 -18.47
N CYS A 15 5.73 -42.80 -18.63
CA CYS A 15 7.18 -42.81 -18.36
C CYS A 15 7.93 -41.86 -19.31
N ILE A 16 9.13 -41.43 -18.91
CA ILE A 16 9.92 -40.42 -19.65
C ILE A 16 10.12 -40.81 -21.12
N LYS A 17 10.39 -42.09 -21.41
CA LYS A 17 10.63 -42.60 -22.77
C LYS A 17 9.36 -42.56 -23.64
N CYS A 18 8.23 -43.07 -23.13
CA CYS A 18 6.93 -42.97 -23.82
C CYS A 18 6.51 -41.51 -24.05
N ARG A 19 6.76 -40.62 -23.07
CA ARG A 19 6.50 -39.18 -23.20
C ARG A 19 7.36 -38.52 -24.28
N LYS A 20 8.67 -38.80 -24.32
CA LYS A 20 9.57 -38.28 -25.37
C LYS A 20 9.18 -38.76 -26.78
N SER A 21 8.76 -40.02 -26.91
CA SER A 21 8.33 -40.59 -28.20
C SER A 21 6.87 -40.30 -28.58
N LYS A 22 6.11 -39.56 -27.75
CA LYS A 22 4.65 -39.34 -27.91
C LYS A 22 3.82 -40.64 -28.09
N LEU A 23 4.26 -41.75 -27.51
CA LEU A 23 3.60 -43.06 -27.61
C LEU A 23 2.81 -43.40 -26.33
N LYS A 24 1.70 -44.13 -26.49
CA LYS A 24 0.84 -44.57 -25.39
C LYS A 24 1.62 -45.42 -24.38
N CYS A 25 1.53 -45.05 -23.10
CA CYS A 25 2.19 -45.77 -22.01
C CYS A 25 1.16 -46.67 -21.30
N GLU A 26 1.30 -47.99 -21.46
CA GLU A 26 0.43 -48.99 -20.83
C GLU A 26 1.20 -49.76 -19.75
N ARG A 27 0.58 -49.88 -18.57
CA ARG A 27 1.19 -50.45 -17.37
C ARG A 27 0.15 -51.31 -16.66
N ASP A 28 0.44 -52.59 -16.50
CA ASP A 28 -0.41 -53.51 -15.74
C ASP A 28 -0.33 -53.20 -14.25
N SER A 29 -1.42 -53.40 -13.52
CA SER A 29 -1.51 -53.18 -12.08
C SER A 29 -0.46 -54.02 -11.33
N GLY A 30 0.42 -53.34 -10.58
CA GLY A 30 1.51 -53.95 -9.83
C GLY A 30 2.88 -54.00 -10.55
N SER A 31 2.95 -53.87 -11.88
CA SER A 31 4.24 -53.78 -12.57
C SER A 31 4.95 -52.44 -12.27
N ARG A 32 6.29 -52.42 -12.15
CA ARG A 32 7.09 -51.19 -12.13
C ARG A 32 7.51 -50.70 -13.54
N VAL A 33 7.31 -51.51 -14.58
CA VAL A 33 7.78 -51.26 -15.95
C VAL A 33 6.59 -51.25 -16.91
N CYS A 34 6.50 -50.26 -17.80
CA CYS A 34 5.45 -50.23 -18.83
C CYS A 34 5.71 -51.31 -19.91
N ARG A 35 4.65 -51.82 -20.55
CA ARG A 35 4.73 -52.98 -21.46
C ARG A 35 5.72 -52.77 -22.61
N ARG A 36 5.85 -51.53 -23.11
CA ARG A 36 6.80 -51.18 -24.19
C ARG A 36 8.26 -51.16 -23.70
N CYS A 37 8.53 -50.68 -22.50
CA CYS A 37 9.87 -50.72 -21.90
C CYS A 37 10.29 -52.16 -21.57
N LEU A 38 9.34 -53.00 -21.13
CA LEU A 38 9.57 -54.43 -20.88
C LEU A 38 9.95 -55.16 -22.18
N LEU A 39 9.18 -54.98 -23.27
CA LEU A 39 9.44 -55.58 -24.58
C LEU A 39 10.73 -55.09 -25.27
N THR A 40 11.27 -53.94 -24.85
CA THR A 40 12.51 -53.35 -25.39
C THR A 40 13.67 -53.43 -24.40
N SER A 41 13.54 -54.22 -23.33
CA SER A 41 14.54 -54.43 -22.27
C SER A 41 15.18 -53.13 -21.77
N SER A 42 14.40 -52.04 -21.68
CA SER A 42 14.93 -50.69 -21.42
C SER A 42 14.32 -50.05 -20.19
N SER A 43 15.13 -49.26 -19.47
CA SER A 43 14.75 -48.68 -18.18
C SER A 43 13.52 -47.77 -18.27
N CYS A 44 12.61 -47.93 -17.31
CA CYS A 44 11.32 -47.25 -17.28
C CYS A 44 11.24 -46.33 -16.07
N SER A 45 11.68 -45.09 -16.23
CA SER A 45 11.68 -44.08 -15.17
C SER A 45 10.48 -43.13 -15.27
N HIS A 46 9.92 -42.81 -14.12
CA HIS A 46 8.92 -41.75 -13.89
C HIS A 46 9.58 -40.70 -12.98
N LYS A 47 9.22 -39.43 -13.10
CA LYS A 47 9.74 -38.39 -12.19
C LYS A 47 9.03 -38.49 -10.84
N ASN A 48 9.83 -38.65 -9.78
CA ASN A 48 9.52 -38.54 -8.36
C ASN A 48 8.80 -39.74 -7.70
N GLN A 49 9.59 -40.65 -7.10
CA GLN A 49 9.62 -40.88 -5.65
C GLN A 49 10.68 -41.96 -5.30
N CYS A 50 11.50 -41.70 -4.28
CA CYS A 50 12.49 -42.64 -3.75
C CYS A 50 11.86 -43.54 -2.68
N VAL A 51 12.27 -44.82 -2.62
CA VAL A 51 12.00 -45.72 -1.48
C VAL A 51 13.26 -46.54 -1.21
N VAL A 52 13.69 -46.58 0.05
CA VAL A 52 14.88 -47.27 0.56
C VAL A 52 14.49 -48.62 1.16
N THR A 53 15.23 -49.70 0.85
CA THR A 53 15.33 -50.92 1.69
C THR A 53 16.60 -51.74 1.38
N SER A 54 17.54 -51.76 2.34
CA SER A 54 18.40 -52.89 2.79
C SER A 54 18.90 -53.99 1.82
N ALA A 55 20.23 -53.98 1.55
CA ALA A 55 21.28 -55.03 1.78
C ALA A 55 21.05 -56.54 1.44
N PRO A 56 22.10 -57.42 1.35
CA PRO A 56 23.56 -57.21 1.56
C PRO A 56 24.50 -57.78 0.44
N THR A 57 25.82 -57.51 0.56
CA THR A 57 27.01 -58.27 0.05
C THR A 57 27.09 -58.70 -1.45
N GLU A 58 28.23 -58.70 -2.15
CA GLU A 58 29.65 -58.57 -1.78
C GLU A 58 30.52 -58.17 -3.00
N GLN A 59 31.64 -57.47 -2.75
CA GLN A 59 32.91 -57.42 -3.52
C GLN A 59 32.93 -57.01 -5.02
N ILE A 60 34.11 -56.48 -5.42
CA ILE A 60 34.57 -56.00 -6.75
C ILE A 60 34.35 -54.47 -6.98
N TYR A 61 35.38 -53.61 -7.10
CA TYR A 61 36.85 -53.76 -7.03
C TYR A 61 37.46 -52.48 -6.43
N GLN A 62 38.52 -52.58 -5.63
CA GLN A 62 39.32 -51.42 -5.22
C GLN A 62 40.23 -50.98 -6.37
N ARG A 63 40.22 -49.68 -6.71
CA ARG A 63 41.46 -48.96 -7.07
C ARG A 63 41.30 -47.45 -7.01
N TYR A 64 42.32 -46.79 -6.45
CA TYR A 64 42.53 -45.34 -6.36
C TYR A 64 41.64 -44.55 -5.37
N THR A 65 41.98 -44.73 -4.09
CA THR A 65 42.45 -43.61 -3.23
C THR A 65 43.12 -42.50 -4.06
N SER A 66 42.89 -41.20 -3.90
CA SER A 66 42.79 -40.37 -2.67
C SER A 66 42.04 -39.07 -3.06
N THR A 67 41.57 -38.17 -2.18
CA THR A 67 41.90 -37.88 -0.78
C THR A 67 40.71 -37.16 -0.10
N ASN A 68 40.38 -37.56 1.13
CA ASN A 68 39.61 -36.86 2.18
C ASN A 68 38.66 -35.71 1.79
N LEU A 69 37.36 -36.02 1.83
CA LEU A 69 36.45 -35.16 2.61
C LEU A 69 36.90 -35.16 4.07
N HIS A 70 36.83 -34.02 4.75
CA HIS A 70 36.51 -34.03 6.18
C HIS A 70 35.02 -33.80 6.37
N THR A 71 34.40 -34.71 7.12
CA THR A 71 32.98 -34.75 7.39
C THR A 71 32.52 -33.58 8.26
N ARG A 72 31.43 -32.95 7.82
CA ARG A 72 30.58 -32.07 8.62
C ARG A 72 29.89 -32.92 9.71
N PRO A 73 30.04 -32.61 11.01
CA PRO A 73 29.15 -33.16 12.03
C PRO A 73 27.79 -32.48 11.95
N GLU A 74 26.74 -33.20 12.34
CA GLU A 74 25.42 -32.63 12.53
C GLU A 74 25.43 -31.58 13.66
N LYS A 75 24.64 -30.53 13.50
CA LYS A 75 24.29 -29.63 14.61
C LYS A 75 22.82 -29.25 14.52
N GLU A 76 22.21 -29.12 15.69
CA GLU A 76 20.79 -28.89 15.89
C GLU A 76 20.28 -27.61 15.21
N LEU A 77 18.96 -27.51 15.01
CA LEU A 77 18.31 -26.25 14.63
C LEU A 77 18.49 -25.22 15.76
N GLN A 78 19.60 -24.50 15.72
CA GLN A 78 19.77 -23.28 16.49
C GLN A 78 19.00 -22.16 15.78
N SER A 79 18.10 -21.51 16.51
CA SER A 79 17.52 -20.22 16.12
C SER A 79 18.66 -19.22 15.91
N VAL A 80 18.94 -18.85 14.66
CA VAL A 80 19.95 -17.84 14.36
C VAL A 80 19.41 -16.50 14.84
N SER A 81 20.00 -16.00 15.94
CA SER A 81 19.90 -14.60 16.34
C SER A 81 20.42 -13.75 15.19
N MET A 82 19.57 -12.90 14.61
CA MET A 82 20.05 -11.84 13.71
C MET A 82 20.80 -10.82 14.55
N ASP A 83 22.13 -10.84 14.48
CA ASP A 83 22.94 -9.80 15.11
C ASP A 83 22.69 -8.46 14.43
N MET A 84 22.34 -7.49 15.28
CA MET A 84 21.92 -6.12 14.93
C MET A 84 22.99 -5.38 14.09
N SER A 85 24.26 -5.77 14.24
CA SER A 85 25.41 -5.19 13.55
C SER A 85 25.30 -5.29 12.02
N TYR A 86 24.96 -6.46 11.47
CA TYR A 86 24.99 -6.65 10.01
C TYR A 86 23.90 -5.86 9.26
N SER A 87 22.73 -5.67 9.87
CA SER A 87 21.62 -4.93 9.24
C SER A 87 21.81 -3.42 9.31
N VAL A 88 22.23 -2.89 10.47
CA VAL A 88 22.38 -1.43 10.63
C VAL A 88 23.71 -0.92 10.07
N SER A 89 24.78 -1.73 10.04
CA SER A 89 26.02 -1.35 9.34
C SER A 89 25.81 -1.23 7.83
N GLY A 90 25.19 -2.21 7.15
CA GLY A 90 24.97 -2.12 5.70
C GLY A 90 24.10 -0.92 5.27
N LEU A 91 23.21 -0.45 6.16
CA LEU A 91 22.42 0.76 5.94
C LEU A 91 23.21 2.03 6.23
N LEU A 92 23.97 2.08 7.34
CA LEU A 92 24.91 3.17 7.61
C LEU A 92 26.00 3.29 6.53
N GLU A 93 26.36 2.18 5.88
CA GLU A 93 27.30 2.14 4.75
C GLU A 93 26.67 2.69 3.47
N ALA A 94 25.44 2.32 3.13
CA ALA A 94 24.67 2.96 2.05
C ALA A 94 24.45 4.47 2.30
N PHE A 95 24.55 4.92 3.56
CA PHE A 95 24.58 6.34 3.91
C PHE A 95 26.01 6.94 4.08
N SER A 96 27.13 6.19 4.13
CA SER A 96 28.52 6.72 4.35
C SER A 96 29.79 5.84 4.15
N ASN A 97 29.74 4.51 3.96
CA ASN A 97 30.86 3.49 3.89
C ASN A 97 31.73 3.16 5.16
N ALA A 98 32.02 1.85 5.31
CA ALA A 98 33.15 1.14 5.99
C ALA A 98 33.23 0.86 7.54
N GLU A 99 32.91 -0.41 7.90
CA GLU A 99 33.60 -1.40 8.81
C GLU A 99 33.53 -1.40 10.39
N ASP A 100 32.97 -2.52 10.93
CA ASP A 100 33.22 -3.38 12.13
C ASP A 100 33.29 -2.92 13.64
N VAL A 101 32.92 -3.73 14.69
CA VAL A 101 31.76 -4.63 15.03
C VAL A 101 31.87 -5.29 16.45
N ASP A 102 30.77 -5.94 16.94
CA ASP A 102 30.50 -6.77 18.17
C ASP A 102 29.83 -6.06 19.40
N TRP A 103 29.03 -6.66 20.32
CA TRP A 103 28.42 -8.02 20.54
C TRP A 103 27.23 -7.99 21.57
N LEU A 104 26.31 -8.99 21.53
CA LEU A 104 25.51 -9.70 22.60
C LEU A 104 24.75 -8.97 23.77
N ASN A 105 23.62 -9.46 24.36
CA ASN A 105 22.45 -10.27 23.93
C ASN A 105 21.35 -10.37 25.06
N ALA A 106 20.17 -10.97 24.78
CA ALA A 106 19.22 -11.70 25.70
C ALA A 106 17.84 -11.12 26.17
N SER A 107 16.78 -11.42 25.41
CA SER A 107 15.53 -12.18 25.77
C SER A 107 14.43 -11.73 26.80
N GLY A 108 13.15 -12.03 26.45
CA GLY A 108 12.02 -12.34 27.38
C GLY A 108 10.75 -11.49 27.23
N GLY A 109 9.70 -11.98 26.56
CA GLY A 109 8.53 -11.16 26.15
C GLY A 109 7.32 -11.10 27.11
N ASN A 110 6.27 -10.38 26.71
CA ASN A 110 4.91 -10.42 27.26
C ASN A 110 3.86 -9.99 26.22
N GLN A 111 2.58 -10.32 26.47
CA GLN A 111 1.44 -10.14 25.55
C GLN A 111 0.87 -8.71 25.59
N GLY A 112 0.24 -8.24 24.50
CA GLY A 112 -0.37 -6.90 24.42
C GLY A 112 -1.65 -6.87 23.60
N THR A 113 -2.62 -6.07 24.04
CA THR A 113 -3.87 -5.77 23.32
C THR A 113 -3.78 -4.36 22.69
N SER A 114 -4.83 -3.92 21.96
CA SER A 114 -4.81 -2.61 21.29
C SER A 114 -4.81 -1.45 22.30
N PRO A 115 -3.85 -0.48 22.22
CA PRO A 115 -3.73 0.60 23.19
C PRO A 115 -4.98 1.49 23.33
N PHE A 116 -5.74 1.72 22.24
CA PHE A 116 -6.98 2.48 22.30
C PHE A 116 -8.07 1.74 23.10
N ALA A 117 -8.20 0.44 22.86
CA ALA A 117 -9.16 -0.40 23.60
C ALA A 117 -8.78 -0.53 25.08
N GLU A 118 -7.49 -0.69 25.39
CA GLU A 118 -6.97 -0.68 26.77
C GLU A 118 -7.18 0.68 27.47
N PHE A 119 -6.97 1.80 26.75
CA PHE A 119 -7.14 3.15 27.28
C PHE A 119 -8.58 3.40 27.75
N ILE A 120 -9.58 2.92 26.99
CA ILE A 120 -11.00 3.01 27.31
C ILE A 120 -11.40 1.98 28.39
N ALA A 121 -10.91 0.75 28.30
CA ALA A 121 -11.24 -0.33 29.24
C ALA A 121 -10.68 -0.11 30.67
N SER A 122 -9.63 0.70 30.85
CA SER A 122 -9.01 0.95 32.15
C SER A 122 -9.89 1.74 33.16
N GLY A 123 -11.15 2.01 32.85
CA GLY A 123 -12.04 2.87 33.64
C GLY A 123 -13.21 2.19 34.38
N SER A 124 -13.56 0.93 34.08
CA SER A 124 -14.85 0.37 34.53
C SER A 124 -14.81 -1.12 34.91
N LYS A 125 -15.60 -1.50 35.91
CA LYS A 125 -15.95 -2.91 36.19
C LYS A 125 -17.19 -3.29 35.36
N PRO A 126 -17.27 -4.51 34.79
CA PRO A 126 -18.44 -4.92 34.02
C PRO A 126 -19.65 -5.16 34.92
N ILE A 127 -20.78 -4.55 34.57
CA ILE A 127 -22.12 -4.98 35.00
C ILE A 127 -22.80 -5.60 33.77
N SER A 128 -23.41 -6.77 33.97
CA SER A 128 -24.10 -7.50 32.90
C SER A 128 -25.55 -7.04 32.73
N ASP A 129 -26.16 -7.49 31.63
CA ASP A 129 -27.59 -7.46 31.34
C ASP A 129 -28.25 -6.12 30.93
N GLN A 130 -28.13 -5.77 29.65
CA GLN A 130 -29.32 -5.51 28.79
C GLN A 130 -29.02 -5.61 27.28
N PRO A 131 -30.02 -5.91 26.42
CA PRO A 131 -29.76 -6.30 25.03
C PRO A 131 -29.78 -5.11 24.06
N HIS A 132 -28.62 -4.74 23.54
CA HIS A 132 -28.53 -3.84 22.38
C HIS A 132 -28.53 -4.66 21.09
N MET A 133 -29.61 -4.58 20.29
CA MET A 133 -29.63 -5.16 18.95
C MET A 133 -28.73 -4.34 18.01
N SER A 134 -27.47 -4.75 17.88
CA SER A 134 -26.66 -4.35 16.74
C SER A 134 -27.22 -5.03 15.47
N SER A 135 -27.49 -4.24 14.43
CA SER A 135 -28.07 -4.73 13.18
C SER A 135 -27.02 -5.50 12.36
N THR A 136 -26.81 -6.77 12.68
CA THR A 136 -25.88 -7.67 11.98
C THR A 136 -26.38 -8.00 10.57
N ARG A 137 -25.68 -7.48 9.55
CA ARG A 137 -25.92 -7.83 8.15
C ARG A 137 -25.33 -9.23 7.90
N ASN A 138 -26.15 -10.27 8.06
CA ASN A 138 -25.76 -11.69 8.05
C ASN A 138 -25.32 -12.26 6.67
N VAL A 139 -24.66 -11.48 5.81
CA VAL A 139 -24.17 -11.92 4.50
C VAL A 139 -22.70 -11.53 4.34
N PRO A 140 -21.76 -12.50 4.29
CA PRO A 140 -20.37 -12.24 3.96
C PRO A 140 -20.23 -11.63 2.56
N GLN A 141 -19.53 -10.50 2.45
CA GLN A 141 -19.29 -9.80 1.18
C GLN A 141 -18.14 -10.47 0.40
N THR A 142 -18.35 -11.65 -0.18
CA THR A 142 -17.29 -12.36 -0.91
C THR A 142 -17.80 -12.95 -2.23
N TYR A 143 -17.73 -12.16 -3.32
CA TYR A 143 -18.25 -12.44 -4.67
C TYR A 143 -19.80 -12.45 -4.80
N PRO A 144 -20.34 -12.63 -6.02
CA PRO A 144 -20.76 -11.60 -7.00
C PRO A 144 -21.95 -10.74 -6.53
N LEU A 145 -22.50 -11.05 -5.35
CA LEU A 145 -23.56 -10.33 -4.67
C LEU A 145 -23.17 -8.89 -4.34
N ASP A 146 -21.89 -8.50 -4.35
CA ASP A 146 -21.48 -7.08 -4.32
C ASP A 146 -22.15 -6.27 -5.44
N SER A 147 -22.22 -6.80 -6.67
CA SER A 147 -22.87 -6.11 -7.80
C SER A 147 -24.38 -6.02 -7.58
N TYR A 148 -25.00 -7.10 -7.09
CA TYR A 148 -26.42 -7.12 -6.76
C TYR A 148 -26.75 -6.24 -5.55
N LEU A 149 -25.93 -6.18 -4.50
CA LEU A 149 -26.12 -5.32 -3.34
C LEU A 149 -25.85 -3.86 -3.68
N THR A 150 -24.89 -3.57 -4.55
CA THR A 150 -24.70 -2.22 -5.09
C THR A 150 -25.91 -1.83 -5.92
N THR A 151 -26.38 -2.70 -6.83
CA THR A 151 -27.59 -2.46 -7.65
C THR A 151 -28.87 -2.38 -6.81
N ILE A 152 -29.00 -3.16 -5.73
CA ILE A 152 -30.13 -3.10 -4.79
C ILE A 152 -30.04 -1.82 -3.94
N ASN A 153 -28.86 -1.41 -3.49
CA ASN A 153 -28.69 -0.11 -2.82
C ASN A 153 -28.91 1.05 -3.81
N GLU A 154 -28.56 0.93 -5.09
CA GLU A 154 -28.89 1.89 -6.17
C GLU A 154 -30.40 1.98 -6.40
N LEU A 155 -31.12 0.85 -6.34
CA LEU A 155 -32.58 0.77 -6.47
C LEU A 155 -33.36 1.22 -5.22
N LEU A 156 -32.79 1.05 -4.02
CA LEU A 156 -33.41 1.38 -2.73
C LEU A 156 -33.01 2.75 -2.19
N SER A 157 -31.90 3.34 -2.64
CA SER A 157 -31.57 4.72 -2.32
C SER A 157 -32.54 5.66 -3.04
N PRO A 158 -32.95 6.78 -2.43
CA PRO A 158 -33.61 7.85 -3.19
C PRO A 158 -32.66 8.26 -4.32
N GLN A 159 -33.13 8.17 -5.56
CA GLN A 159 -32.28 8.41 -6.73
C GLN A 159 -31.72 9.84 -6.69
N THR A 160 -30.44 9.98 -6.35
CA THR A 160 -29.60 11.07 -6.85
C THR A 160 -29.19 10.67 -8.27
N PRO A 161 -29.79 11.25 -9.33
CA PRO A 161 -29.67 10.76 -10.71
C PRO A 161 -28.35 11.20 -11.34
N ASP A 162 -27.23 10.92 -10.67
CA ASP A 162 -25.94 11.56 -10.92
C ASP A 162 -25.25 11.14 -12.23
N LEU A 163 -25.83 10.18 -12.97
CA LEU A 163 -25.55 9.94 -14.40
C LEU A 163 -26.76 9.46 -15.22
N ILE A 164 -28.00 9.69 -14.74
CA ILE A 164 -29.23 9.48 -15.54
C ILE A 164 -30.09 10.75 -15.50
N LEU A 165 -29.54 11.85 -16.01
CA LEU A 165 -30.35 12.69 -16.89
C LEU A 165 -30.72 11.82 -18.10
N GLY A 166 -32.02 11.65 -18.35
CA GLY A 166 -32.52 10.74 -19.38
C GLY A 166 -31.83 10.96 -20.73
N GLU A 167 -31.54 9.86 -21.43
CA GLU A 167 -30.60 9.77 -22.57
C GLU A 167 -30.93 10.69 -23.77
N CYS A 168 -32.08 11.36 -23.76
CA CYS A 168 -32.62 12.11 -24.88
C CYS A 168 -31.97 13.49 -25.13
N HIS A 169 -31.20 14.06 -24.19
CA HIS A 169 -30.74 15.47 -24.28
C HIS A 169 -29.31 15.78 -23.79
N GLN A 170 -28.42 14.79 -23.62
CA GLN A 170 -27.01 15.09 -23.27
C GLN A 170 -26.19 15.56 -24.50
N PRO A 171 -25.35 16.60 -24.37
CA PRO A 171 -24.41 17.01 -25.42
C PRO A 171 -23.52 15.86 -25.93
N PRO A 172 -23.12 15.84 -27.22
CA PRO A 172 -22.32 14.74 -27.80
C PRO A 172 -20.99 14.46 -27.07
N GLU A 173 -20.39 15.49 -26.48
CA GLU A 173 -19.12 15.41 -25.74
C GLU A 173 -19.19 14.54 -24.48
N LEU A 174 -20.38 14.43 -23.87
CA LEU A 174 -20.69 13.58 -22.71
C LEU A 174 -21.00 12.13 -23.09
N GLN A 175 -21.13 11.84 -24.39
CA GLN A 175 -21.43 10.51 -24.93
C GLN A 175 -20.20 9.80 -25.51
N ARG A 176 -19.00 10.40 -25.45
CA ARG A 176 -17.77 9.78 -25.95
C ARG A 176 -17.45 8.51 -25.15
N THR A 177 -17.18 7.41 -25.85
CA THR A 177 -16.75 6.13 -25.27
C THR A 177 -15.46 5.65 -25.90
N PHE A 178 -14.74 4.76 -25.20
CA PHE A 178 -13.67 3.98 -25.81
C PHE A 178 -14.23 3.06 -26.91
N LYS A 179 -13.47 2.95 -28.00
CA LYS A 179 -13.71 2.08 -29.17
C LYS A 179 -12.69 0.96 -29.26
N THR A 180 -11.63 1.02 -28.45
CA THR A 180 -10.62 -0.02 -28.29
C THR A 180 -11.27 -1.37 -27.99
N ARG A 181 -10.95 -2.40 -28.78
CA ARG A 181 -11.44 -3.76 -28.50
C ARG A 181 -10.79 -4.30 -27.24
N LEU A 182 -11.60 -4.58 -26.22
CA LEU A 182 -11.14 -5.21 -24.99
C LEU A 182 -10.83 -6.69 -25.25
N PRO A 183 -9.58 -7.15 -25.08
CA PRO A 183 -9.23 -8.54 -25.32
C PRO A 183 -9.86 -9.44 -24.26
N ASN A 184 -10.37 -10.60 -24.68
CA ASN A 184 -11.02 -11.62 -23.84
C ASN A 184 -12.38 -11.23 -23.24
N VAL A 185 -12.96 -10.07 -23.58
CA VAL A 185 -14.29 -9.64 -23.14
C VAL A 185 -15.38 -10.16 -24.09
N SER A 186 -16.48 -10.66 -23.54
CA SER A 186 -17.65 -11.12 -24.33
C SER A 186 -18.54 -9.93 -24.75
N PRO A 187 -19.31 -10.01 -25.84
CA PRO A 187 -20.17 -8.91 -26.27
C PRO A 187 -21.23 -8.53 -25.23
N GLU A 188 -21.76 -9.50 -24.47
CA GLU A 188 -22.69 -9.26 -23.36
C GLU A 188 -22.01 -8.52 -22.20
N THR A 189 -20.73 -8.80 -21.99
CA THR A 189 -19.89 -8.10 -20.99
C THR A 189 -19.60 -6.67 -21.45
N GLU A 190 -19.28 -6.48 -22.73
CA GLU A 190 -19.07 -5.15 -23.32
C GLU A 190 -20.34 -4.29 -23.27
N GLU A 191 -21.52 -4.88 -23.53
CA GLU A 191 -22.82 -4.23 -23.34
C GLU A 191 -23.05 -3.84 -21.87
N TYR A 192 -22.77 -4.75 -20.92
CA TYR A 192 -22.87 -4.44 -19.48
C TYR A 192 -21.91 -3.33 -19.03
N LEU A 193 -20.66 -3.32 -19.53
CA LEU A 193 -19.68 -2.28 -19.26
C LEU A 193 -20.11 -0.92 -19.83
N ASN A 194 -20.70 -0.89 -21.02
CA ASN A 194 -21.30 0.32 -21.59
C ASN A 194 -22.50 0.81 -20.78
N LEU A 195 -23.41 -0.09 -20.37
CA LEU A 195 -24.59 0.20 -19.56
C LEU A 195 -24.22 0.80 -18.18
N LYS A 196 -23.23 0.22 -17.50
CA LYS A 196 -22.67 0.77 -16.24
C LYS A 196 -21.73 1.97 -16.48
N GLY A 197 -21.56 2.42 -17.72
CA GLY A 197 -20.77 3.60 -18.09
C GLY A 197 -19.26 3.45 -17.90
N ALA A 198 -18.74 2.23 -17.75
CA ALA A 198 -17.31 1.92 -17.57
C ALA A 198 -16.46 2.48 -18.70
N LEU A 199 -16.99 2.43 -19.92
CA LEU A 199 -16.30 2.85 -21.14
C LEU A 199 -16.56 4.32 -21.53
N ARG A 200 -17.28 5.09 -20.71
CA ARG A 200 -17.52 6.53 -20.97
C ARG A 200 -16.29 7.36 -20.63
N ILE A 201 -15.84 8.14 -21.61
CA ILE A 201 -14.77 9.13 -21.50
C ILE A 201 -15.39 10.41 -20.91
N VAL A 202 -14.67 11.11 -20.04
CA VAL A 202 -15.10 12.39 -19.45
C VAL A 202 -14.94 13.55 -20.47
N PRO A 203 -15.70 14.66 -20.34
CA PRO A 203 -15.48 15.87 -21.16
C PRO A 203 -14.02 16.34 -21.12
N ILE A 204 -13.52 16.96 -22.21
CA ILE A 204 -12.10 17.32 -22.36
C ILE A 204 -11.63 18.27 -21.25
N GLU A 205 -12.48 19.20 -20.85
CA GLU A 205 -12.21 20.21 -19.83
C GLU A 205 -12.03 19.52 -18.47
N LEU A 206 -12.97 18.63 -18.11
CA LEU A 206 -12.88 17.83 -16.88
C LEU A 206 -11.65 16.91 -16.93
N ARG A 207 -11.43 16.21 -18.04
CA ARG A 207 -10.25 15.35 -18.26
C ARG A 207 -8.94 16.09 -18.00
N ASN A 208 -8.79 17.29 -18.55
CA ASN A 208 -7.58 18.09 -18.39
C ASN A 208 -7.39 18.53 -16.93
N GLN A 209 -8.46 18.93 -16.22
CA GLN A 209 -8.39 19.24 -14.79
C GLN A 209 -8.03 18.01 -13.94
N LEU A 210 -8.61 16.85 -14.25
CA LEU A 210 -8.31 15.58 -13.57
C LEU A 210 -6.85 15.16 -13.77
N ILE A 211 -6.33 15.23 -14.99
CA ILE A 211 -4.93 14.95 -15.28
C ILE A 211 -4.01 15.96 -14.59
N GLY A 212 -4.36 17.26 -14.59
CA GLY A 212 -3.64 18.29 -13.85
C GLY A 212 -3.58 18.04 -12.34
N GLY A 213 -4.69 17.59 -11.74
CA GLY A 213 -4.75 17.15 -10.34
C GLY A 213 -3.86 15.94 -10.05
N TYR A 214 -3.82 14.96 -10.95
CA TYR A 214 -2.92 13.81 -10.85
C TYR A 214 -1.44 14.22 -10.92
N ILE A 215 -1.06 15.05 -11.91
CA ILE A 215 0.32 15.54 -12.08
C ILE A 215 0.77 16.33 -10.85
N LYS A 216 -0.08 17.23 -10.32
CA LYS A 216 0.27 18.07 -9.17
C LYS A 216 0.34 17.29 -7.86
N TYR A 217 -0.64 16.46 -7.54
CA TYR A 217 -0.83 15.97 -6.16
C TYR A 217 -0.76 14.44 -5.98
N VAL A 218 -0.56 13.67 -7.05
CA VAL A 218 -0.36 12.21 -6.97
C VAL A 218 1.01 11.83 -7.50
N HIS A 219 1.37 12.28 -8.70
CA HIS A 219 2.62 11.90 -9.37
C HIS A 219 3.90 12.14 -8.54
N PRO A 220 4.05 13.23 -7.75
CA PRO A 220 5.31 13.52 -7.04
C PRO A 220 5.70 12.48 -5.98
N LEU A 221 4.73 11.75 -5.43
CA LEU A 221 4.94 10.69 -4.43
C LEU A 221 4.42 9.33 -4.94
N LEU A 222 3.95 9.25 -6.18
CA LEU A 222 3.50 8.02 -6.83
C LEU A 222 3.79 8.09 -8.35
N PRO A 223 5.06 8.16 -8.80
CA PRO A 223 5.41 8.34 -10.21
C PRO A 223 5.30 7.05 -11.03
N ILE A 224 4.13 6.41 -11.00
CA ILE A 224 3.83 5.13 -11.65
C ILE A 224 3.36 5.26 -13.10
N ILE A 225 3.17 6.47 -13.63
CA ILE A 225 2.79 6.70 -15.03
C ILE A 225 3.96 7.33 -15.79
N ASP A 226 4.20 6.86 -17.01
CA ASP A 226 5.03 7.56 -17.98
C ASP A 226 4.23 8.75 -18.53
N LEU A 227 4.47 9.95 -18.00
CA LEU A 227 3.71 11.15 -18.37
C LEU A 227 3.91 11.53 -19.84
N GLN A 228 5.12 11.37 -20.40
CA GLN A 228 5.39 11.72 -21.80
C GLN A 228 4.51 10.87 -22.74
N LYS A 229 4.54 9.54 -22.55
CA LYS A 229 3.69 8.65 -23.35
C LYS A 229 2.21 8.88 -23.06
N PHE A 230 1.79 8.83 -21.80
CA PHE A 230 0.38 8.90 -21.42
C PHE A 230 -0.30 10.20 -21.90
N LEU A 231 0.38 11.35 -21.81
CA LEU A 231 -0.18 12.62 -22.28
C LEU A 231 -0.24 12.70 -23.81
N SER A 232 0.71 12.10 -24.54
CA SER A 232 0.62 11.96 -25.99
C SER A 232 -0.62 11.16 -26.40
N ASP A 233 -0.73 9.93 -25.88
CA ASP A 233 -1.79 8.98 -26.21
C ASP A 233 -3.21 9.51 -25.86
N VAL A 234 -3.33 10.34 -24.81
CA VAL A 234 -4.64 10.85 -24.31
C VAL A 234 -4.98 12.25 -24.83
N MET A 235 -3.99 13.11 -25.12
CA MET A 235 -4.24 14.51 -25.50
C MET A 235 -3.94 14.85 -26.96
N LEU A 236 -3.06 14.11 -27.64
CA LEU A 236 -2.70 14.36 -29.05
C LEU A 236 -3.36 13.36 -30.00
N GLU A 237 -3.49 12.11 -29.59
CA GLU A 237 -4.13 11.05 -30.38
C GLU A 237 -5.66 10.99 -30.17
N ASP A 238 -6.36 10.10 -30.91
CA ASP A 238 -7.78 9.84 -30.65
C ASP A 238 -7.92 9.08 -29.33
N GLU A 239 -8.24 9.82 -28.26
CA GLU A 239 -8.50 9.31 -26.91
C GLU A 239 -9.47 8.10 -26.89
N SER A 240 -10.36 7.96 -27.87
CA SER A 240 -11.25 6.79 -27.97
C SER A 240 -10.55 5.50 -28.42
N GLN A 241 -9.32 5.57 -28.92
CA GLN A 241 -8.45 4.42 -29.23
C GLN A 241 -7.47 4.09 -28.10
N PHE A 242 -7.48 4.82 -26.97
CA PHE A 242 -6.54 4.57 -25.87
C PHE A 242 -6.61 3.11 -25.42
N GLU A 243 -5.45 2.44 -25.34
CA GLU A 243 -5.38 0.97 -25.22
C GLU A 243 -6.01 0.44 -23.93
N SER A 244 -5.97 1.22 -22.84
CA SER A 244 -6.42 0.79 -21.51
C SER A 244 -7.47 1.71 -20.88
N PRO A 245 -8.76 1.43 -21.06
CA PRO A 245 -9.83 2.09 -20.32
C PRO A 245 -9.65 1.99 -18.79
N LEU A 246 -9.08 0.88 -18.30
CA LEU A 246 -8.80 0.70 -16.88
C LEU A 246 -7.79 1.74 -16.36
N LEU A 247 -6.67 1.91 -17.06
CA LEU A 247 -5.65 2.88 -16.67
C LEU A 247 -6.18 4.32 -16.73
N HIS A 248 -6.92 4.65 -17.80
CA HIS A 248 -7.51 5.98 -17.98
C HIS A 248 -8.46 6.33 -16.83
N GLN A 249 -9.48 5.51 -16.55
CA GLN A 249 -10.42 5.74 -15.45
C GLN A 249 -9.70 5.81 -14.08
N SER A 250 -8.60 5.05 -13.91
CA SER A 250 -7.80 5.05 -12.68
C SER A 250 -6.98 6.34 -12.50
N VAL A 251 -6.40 6.89 -13.57
CA VAL A 251 -5.71 8.20 -13.52
C VAL A 251 -6.72 9.32 -13.26
N MET A 252 -7.87 9.28 -13.94
CA MET A 252 -8.98 10.23 -13.69
C MET A 252 -9.43 10.17 -12.22
N LEU A 253 -9.61 8.96 -11.66
CA LEU A 253 -9.96 8.75 -10.26
C LEU A 253 -8.92 9.36 -9.31
N ALA A 254 -7.62 9.11 -9.54
CA ALA A 254 -6.58 9.62 -8.66
C ALA A 254 -6.56 11.15 -8.64
N GLY A 255 -6.63 11.79 -9.82
CA GLY A 255 -6.67 13.24 -9.94
C GLY A 255 -7.94 13.90 -9.38
N SER A 256 -9.09 13.20 -9.40
CA SER A 256 -10.39 13.73 -8.95
C SER A 256 -10.49 14.06 -7.45
N ALA A 257 -9.47 13.77 -6.65
CA ALA A 257 -9.35 14.25 -5.27
C ALA A 257 -9.07 15.77 -5.20
N PHE A 258 -8.37 16.31 -6.21
CA PHE A 258 -7.68 17.61 -6.15
C PHE A 258 -8.20 18.64 -7.17
N ILE A 259 -9.37 18.37 -7.77
CA ILE A 259 -10.07 19.35 -8.60
C ILE A 259 -11.10 20.13 -7.77
N GLU A 260 -11.55 21.26 -8.30
CA GLU A 260 -12.60 22.05 -7.69
C GLU A 260 -13.97 21.37 -7.77
N GLN A 261 -14.78 21.60 -6.74
CA GLN A 261 -16.19 21.15 -6.70
C GLN A 261 -16.97 21.72 -7.90
N GLY A 262 -16.65 22.93 -8.34
CA GLY A 262 -17.28 23.59 -9.48
C GLY A 262 -17.06 22.86 -10.81
N ASP A 263 -15.90 22.22 -11.02
CA ASP A 263 -15.60 21.55 -12.29
C ASP A 263 -16.33 20.20 -12.41
N ALA A 264 -16.51 19.50 -11.29
CA ALA A 264 -17.40 18.33 -11.24
C ALA A 264 -18.86 18.71 -11.56
N ILE A 265 -19.35 19.84 -11.04
CA ILE A 265 -20.72 20.33 -11.30
C ILE A 265 -20.90 20.76 -12.76
N LYS A 266 -19.95 21.52 -13.33
CA LYS A 266 -19.97 21.89 -14.76
C LYS A 266 -20.03 20.67 -15.68
N ALA A 267 -19.34 19.59 -15.30
CA ALA A 267 -19.34 18.33 -16.04
C ALA A 267 -20.57 17.43 -15.78
N GLY A 268 -21.58 17.90 -15.04
CA GLY A 268 -22.86 17.23 -14.85
C GLY A 268 -22.97 16.32 -13.62
N PHE A 269 -21.99 16.30 -12.72
CA PHE A 269 -22.04 15.53 -11.47
C PHE A 269 -22.59 16.38 -10.32
N SER A 270 -23.35 15.79 -9.39
CA SER A 270 -23.84 16.51 -8.19
C SER A 270 -22.71 17.07 -7.32
N SER A 271 -21.54 16.44 -7.33
CA SER A 271 -20.39 16.79 -6.49
C SER A 271 -19.10 16.11 -6.92
N ARG A 272 -17.96 16.65 -6.46
CA ARG A 272 -16.64 15.99 -6.52
C ARG A 272 -16.71 14.58 -5.90
N LYS A 273 -17.42 14.41 -4.78
CA LYS A 273 -17.61 13.10 -4.12
C LYS A 273 -18.38 12.11 -5.01
N ALA A 274 -19.39 12.56 -5.75
CA ALA A 274 -20.13 11.72 -6.70
C ALA A 274 -19.29 11.36 -7.93
N LEU A 275 -18.52 12.31 -8.49
CA LEU A 275 -17.55 12.06 -9.55
C LEU A 275 -16.50 11.02 -9.12
N ARG A 276 -15.85 11.21 -7.97
CA ARG A 276 -14.86 10.26 -7.41
C ARG A 276 -15.45 8.85 -7.26
N ARG A 277 -16.66 8.74 -6.69
CA ARG A 277 -17.37 7.45 -6.55
C ARG A 277 -17.64 6.81 -7.91
N THR A 278 -18.04 7.61 -8.91
CA THR A 278 -18.32 7.13 -10.27
C THR A 278 -17.07 6.58 -10.93
N LEU A 279 -15.97 7.35 -10.92
CA LEU A 279 -14.69 6.93 -11.52
C LEU A 279 -14.13 5.67 -10.84
N PHE A 280 -14.24 5.56 -9.51
CA PHE A 280 -13.89 4.34 -8.79
C PHE A 280 -14.77 3.15 -9.19
N GLY A 281 -16.09 3.35 -9.30
CA GLY A 281 -17.01 2.32 -9.78
C GLY A 281 -16.64 1.80 -11.17
N ARG A 282 -16.30 2.70 -12.10
CA ARG A 282 -15.86 2.38 -13.47
C ARG A 282 -14.53 1.62 -13.48
N ALA A 283 -13.50 2.12 -12.80
CA ALA A 283 -12.20 1.44 -12.72
C ALA A 283 -12.33 0.05 -12.07
N LYS A 284 -13.13 -0.07 -11.00
CA LYS A 284 -13.41 -1.34 -10.32
C LYS A 284 -14.03 -2.38 -11.25
N ILE A 285 -15.07 -2.04 -12.01
CA ILE A 285 -15.70 -3.03 -12.91
C ILE A 285 -14.81 -3.37 -14.10
N LEU A 286 -13.98 -2.45 -14.61
CA LEU A 286 -12.99 -2.79 -15.64
C LEU A 286 -11.95 -3.80 -15.12
N TYR A 287 -11.51 -3.64 -13.87
CA TYR A 287 -10.62 -4.62 -13.22
C TYR A 287 -11.32 -5.95 -12.94
N GLU A 288 -12.54 -5.93 -12.36
CA GLU A 288 -13.28 -7.16 -11.98
C GLU A 288 -13.77 -7.99 -13.20
N PHE A 289 -13.76 -7.43 -14.41
CA PHE A 289 -14.06 -8.12 -15.68
C PHE A 289 -12.80 -8.41 -16.53
N ASP A 290 -11.60 -8.36 -15.94
CA ASP A 290 -10.32 -8.72 -16.58
C ASP A 290 -10.04 -7.98 -17.92
N THR A 291 -10.51 -6.73 -18.06
CA THR A 291 -10.44 -6.01 -19.36
C THR A 291 -9.01 -5.61 -19.78
N GLU A 292 -8.05 -5.70 -18.86
CA GLU A 292 -6.66 -5.30 -19.05
C GLU A 292 -5.73 -6.54 -18.93
N PRO A 293 -5.09 -7.01 -20.03
CA PRO A 293 -4.19 -8.15 -19.98
C PRO A 293 -2.78 -7.81 -19.46
N ASN A 294 -2.34 -6.54 -19.52
CA ASN A 294 -1.00 -6.13 -19.13
C ASN A 294 -0.90 -5.96 -17.62
N ALA A 295 -0.21 -6.90 -16.97
CA ALA A 295 -0.01 -6.90 -15.52
C ALA A 295 0.66 -5.62 -14.99
N TYR A 296 1.53 -4.95 -15.75
CA TYR A 296 2.13 -3.69 -15.32
C TYR A 296 1.06 -2.58 -15.22
N ILE A 297 0.13 -2.56 -16.17
CA ILE A 297 -1.02 -1.64 -16.16
C ILE A 297 -2.01 -2.00 -15.05
N GLN A 298 -2.24 -3.30 -14.77
CA GLN A 298 -3.02 -3.74 -13.62
C GLN A 298 -2.41 -3.20 -12.30
N ILE A 299 -1.10 -3.31 -12.10
CA ILE A 299 -0.40 -2.79 -10.90
C ILE A 299 -0.56 -1.27 -10.79
N GLN A 300 -0.38 -0.53 -11.89
CA GLN A 300 -0.59 0.92 -11.94
C GLN A 300 -2.03 1.28 -11.52
N ALA A 301 -3.03 0.67 -12.16
CA ALA A 301 -4.44 0.92 -11.88
C ALA A 301 -4.81 0.65 -10.42
N LEU A 302 -4.37 -0.48 -9.85
CA LEU A 302 -4.62 -0.84 -8.46
C LEU A 302 -3.99 0.16 -7.46
N LEU A 303 -2.78 0.65 -7.75
CA LEU A 303 -2.10 1.69 -6.95
C LEU A 303 -2.72 3.09 -7.07
N LEU A 304 -3.49 3.35 -8.13
CA LEU A 304 -4.32 4.56 -8.26
C LEU A 304 -5.67 4.37 -7.57
N MET A 305 -6.29 3.20 -7.70
CA MET A 305 -7.56 2.84 -7.06
C MET A 305 -7.48 2.85 -5.53
N MET A 306 -6.34 2.48 -4.93
CA MET A 306 -6.16 2.53 -3.47
C MET A 306 -6.30 3.94 -2.87
N GLN A 307 -6.20 5.01 -3.69
CA GLN A 307 -6.42 6.40 -3.26
C GLN A 307 -7.90 6.72 -2.96
N TRP A 308 -8.81 5.75 -3.18
CA TRP A 308 -10.21 5.84 -2.80
C TRP A 308 -10.45 5.25 -1.41
N HIS A 309 -10.61 6.14 -0.44
CA HIS A 309 -10.99 5.81 0.94
C HIS A 309 -12.52 5.85 1.10
N GLY A 310 -13.22 4.88 0.51
CA GLY A 310 -14.70 4.80 0.58
C GLY A 310 -15.25 4.74 2.01
N SER A 311 -16.53 5.10 2.19
CA SER A 311 -17.22 4.97 3.49
C SER A 311 -17.20 3.50 3.95
N GLY A 312 -16.75 3.27 5.18
CA GLY A 312 -16.17 2.01 5.68
C GLY A 312 -17.11 0.82 5.91
N ALA A 313 -18.05 0.58 5.00
CA ALA A 313 -18.99 -0.55 5.06
C ALA A 313 -18.56 -1.75 4.18
N GLY A 314 -17.35 -1.73 3.61
CA GLY A 314 -16.87 -2.73 2.66
C GLY A 314 -15.48 -3.27 2.97
N HIS A 315 -15.27 -4.57 2.75
CA HIS A 315 -13.99 -5.29 2.94
C HIS A 315 -12.86 -4.91 1.95
N LYS A 316 -13.14 -4.06 0.95
CA LYS A 316 -12.20 -3.65 -0.12
C LYS A 316 -11.57 -2.29 0.19
N ASP A 317 -10.85 -2.22 1.31
CA ASP A 317 -10.11 -1.04 1.78
C ASP A 317 -8.82 -0.81 0.94
N PRO A 318 -8.00 0.23 1.21
CA PRO A 318 -6.73 0.45 0.50
C PRO A 318 -5.73 -0.71 0.59
N THR A 319 -5.80 -1.54 1.65
CA THR A 319 -4.90 -2.69 1.83
C THR A 319 -5.27 -3.83 0.89
N TYR A 320 -6.56 -4.04 0.62
CA TYR A 320 -7.05 -5.00 -0.37
C TYR A 320 -6.51 -4.70 -1.79
N TRP A 321 -6.62 -3.44 -2.23
CA TRP A 321 -6.13 -3.03 -3.56
C TRP A 321 -4.60 -3.11 -3.66
N PHE A 322 -3.89 -2.77 -2.58
CA PHE A 322 -2.45 -2.95 -2.51
C PHE A 322 -2.03 -4.43 -2.57
N ASP A 323 -2.68 -5.32 -1.82
CA ASP A 323 -2.32 -6.74 -1.78
C ASP A 323 -2.52 -7.41 -3.16
N LEU A 324 -3.55 -6.99 -3.92
CA LEU A 324 -3.72 -7.37 -5.32
C LEU A 324 -2.59 -6.84 -6.23
N ALA A 325 -2.18 -5.58 -6.04
CA ALA A 325 -1.08 -4.98 -6.81
C ALA A 325 0.25 -5.68 -6.54
N TYR A 326 0.55 -5.96 -5.26
CA TYR A 326 1.74 -6.69 -4.84
C TYR A 326 1.74 -8.14 -5.35
N SER A 327 0.65 -8.89 -5.19
CA SER A 327 0.54 -10.26 -5.71
C SER A 327 0.68 -10.29 -7.25
N THR A 328 0.17 -9.27 -7.94
CA THR A 328 0.35 -9.13 -9.39
C THR A 328 1.82 -8.86 -9.76
N ALA A 329 2.52 -8.02 -9.00
CA ALA A 329 3.95 -7.76 -9.16
C ALA A 329 4.82 -9.01 -8.91
N GLU A 330 4.53 -9.78 -7.86
CA GLU A 330 5.18 -11.07 -7.61
C GLU A 330 4.97 -12.06 -8.77
N ARG A 331 3.71 -12.19 -9.24
CA ARG A 331 3.32 -13.09 -10.33
C ARG A 331 4.09 -12.84 -11.62
N VAL A 332 4.41 -11.58 -11.93
CA VAL A 332 5.23 -11.21 -13.11
C VAL A 332 6.70 -11.03 -12.81
N GLY A 333 7.14 -11.31 -11.59
CA GLY A 333 8.55 -11.25 -11.20
C GLY A 333 9.12 -9.83 -11.17
N LEU A 334 8.30 -8.79 -10.92
CA LEU A 334 8.70 -7.38 -11.06
C LEU A 334 10.06 -7.05 -10.43
N LEU A 335 10.31 -7.47 -9.19
CA LEU A 335 11.59 -7.29 -8.48
C LEU A 335 12.76 -8.07 -9.11
N LYS A 336 12.50 -9.28 -9.62
CA LYS A 336 13.51 -10.17 -10.22
C LYS A 336 13.97 -9.67 -11.60
N ASP A 337 13.10 -8.91 -12.26
CA ASP A 337 13.29 -8.27 -13.56
C ASP A 337 13.96 -6.87 -13.46
N LEU A 338 14.41 -6.44 -12.26
CA LEU A 338 15.08 -5.16 -12.05
C LEU A 338 16.60 -5.29 -12.28
N GLU A 339 17.08 -4.62 -13.33
CA GLU A 339 18.51 -4.54 -13.66
C GLU A 339 19.21 -3.46 -12.81
N PRO A 340 20.25 -3.81 -12.02
CA PRO A 340 21.06 -2.84 -11.28
C PRO A 340 21.67 -1.78 -12.20
N GLY A 341 21.74 -0.53 -11.75
CA GLY A 341 22.25 0.56 -12.58
C GLY A 341 21.22 1.20 -13.52
N SER A 342 19.98 0.70 -13.56
CA SER A 342 18.88 1.27 -14.33
C SER A 342 17.85 1.96 -13.44
N PHE A 343 17.27 3.07 -13.91
CA PHE A 343 16.06 3.64 -13.32
C PHE A 343 14.89 3.62 -14.30
N SER A 344 14.65 2.43 -14.86
CA SER A 344 13.52 2.20 -15.75
C SER A 344 12.17 2.40 -15.05
N HIS A 345 11.10 2.51 -15.84
CA HIS A 345 9.74 2.62 -15.33
C HIS A 345 9.36 1.48 -14.35
N LYS A 346 9.90 0.27 -14.53
CA LYS A 346 9.74 -0.85 -13.58
C LYS A 346 10.29 -0.54 -12.18
N HIS A 347 11.41 0.17 -12.08
CA HIS A 347 11.99 0.57 -10.80
C HIS A 347 11.06 1.55 -10.08
N ARG A 348 10.56 2.59 -10.75
CA ARG A 348 9.57 3.51 -10.18
C ARG A 348 8.34 2.78 -9.65
N LEU A 349 7.82 1.82 -10.42
CA LEU A 349 6.65 1.00 -10.04
C LEU A 349 6.93 0.13 -8.80
N TRP A 350 8.09 -0.52 -8.73
CA TRP A 350 8.51 -1.27 -7.55
C TRP A 350 8.68 -0.37 -6.32
N TRP A 351 9.29 0.81 -6.49
CA TRP A 351 9.46 1.77 -5.41
C TRP A 351 8.14 2.33 -4.89
N CYS A 352 7.14 2.47 -5.75
CA CYS A 352 5.79 2.85 -5.33
C CYS A 352 5.12 1.74 -4.49
N LEU A 353 5.27 0.47 -4.87
CA LEU A 353 4.85 -0.66 -4.03
C LEU A 353 5.60 -0.66 -2.68
N TYR A 354 6.92 -0.47 -2.73
CA TYR A 354 7.77 -0.42 -1.54
C TYR A 354 7.30 0.64 -0.54
N ALA A 355 7.10 1.88 -0.99
CA ALA A 355 6.69 2.99 -0.12
C ALA A 355 5.26 2.83 0.41
N ARG A 356 4.32 2.43 -0.46
CA ARG A 356 2.93 2.22 -0.07
C ARG A 356 2.75 1.08 0.92
N ASP A 357 3.56 0.02 0.85
CA ASP A 357 3.50 -1.06 1.84
C ASP A 357 3.79 -0.58 3.26
N ARG A 358 4.83 0.25 3.46
CA ARG A 358 5.20 0.75 4.80
C ARG A 358 4.15 1.72 5.35
N ILE A 359 3.67 2.64 4.52
CA ILE A 359 2.65 3.62 4.93
C ILE A 359 1.34 2.93 5.29
N LEU A 360 0.91 1.92 4.52
CA LEU A 360 -0.24 1.09 4.86
C LEU A 360 0.01 0.26 6.13
N SER A 361 1.16 -0.37 6.24
CA SER A 361 1.50 -1.24 7.38
C SER A 361 1.55 -0.48 8.70
N LEU A 362 2.02 0.77 8.65
CA LEU A 362 2.00 1.70 9.78
C LEU A 362 0.58 2.05 10.22
N GLY A 363 -0.30 2.42 9.27
CA GLY A 363 -1.66 2.90 9.57
C GLY A 363 -2.69 1.80 9.87
N PHE A 364 -2.63 0.69 9.14
CA PHE A 364 -3.52 -0.45 9.33
C PHE A 364 -2.97 -1.47 10.35
N ARG A 365 -1.84 -1.17 11.00
CA ARG A 365 -1.17 -2.03 11.99
C ARG A 365 -1.03 -3.48 11.47
N ARG A 366 -0.56 -3.65 10.24
CA ARG A 366 -0.35 -4.96 9.59
C ARG A 366 1.14 -5.21 9.33
N PRO A 367 1.61 -6.47 9.22
CA PRO A 367 2.99 -6.74 8.83
C PRO A 367 3.29 -6.25 7.41
N LEU A 368 4.56 -5.95 7.16
CA LEU A 368 5.08 -5.65 5.82
C LEU A 368 4.85 -6.86 4.90
N ARG A 369 4.42 -6.60 3.66
CA ARG A 369 4.43 -7.58 2.58
C ARG A 369 5.81 -7.72 1.96
N ILE A 370 6.55 -6.61 1.87
CA ILE A 370 7.88 -6.53 1.27
C ILE A 370 8.91 -6.42 2.42
N PRO A 371 9.80 -7.41 2.63
CA PRO A 371 10.88 -7.31 3.61
C PRO A 371 11.82 -6.11 3.36
N ASN A 372 12.45 -5.55 4.40
CA ASN A 372 13.43 -4.46 4.19
C ASN A 372 14.78 -4.94 3.64
N GLY A 373 15.13 -6.22 3.83
CA GLY A 373 16.38 -6.80 3.36
C GLY A 373 16.45 -7.05 1.85
N ASP A 374 15.32 -7.02 1.15
CA ASP A 374 15.24 -7.33 -0.29
C ASP A 374 15.71 -6.13 -1.13
N VAL A 375 17.03 -6.10 -1.40
CA VAL A 375 17.73 -5.31 -2.45
C VAL A 375 17.33 -3.82 -2.51
N THR A 376 16.97 -3.25 -1.37
CA THR A 376 16.28 -1.96 -1.33
C THR A 376 17.23 -0.81 -1.67
N MET A 377 18.11 -0.42 -0.74
CA MET A 377 18.88 0.83 -0.91
C MET A 377 19.85 0.80 -2.10
N SER A 378 20.42 -0.36 -2.44
CA SER A 378 21.33 -0.49 -3.58
C SER A 378 20.67 -0.22 -4.95
N LEU A 379 19.37 -0.52 -5.11
CA LEU A 379 18.62 -0.12 -6.31
C LEU A 379 18.35 1.39 -6.33
N LEU A 380 18.29 2.05 -5.16
CA LEU A 380 18.10 3.50 -5.04
C LEU A 380 19.36 4.28 -5.40
N ASP A 381 20.55 3.76 -5.07
CA ASP A 381 21.82 4.42 -5.37
C ASP A 381 22.16 4.38 -6.88
N SER A 382 21.59 3.43 -7.61
CA SER A 382 21.60 3.43 -9.09
C SER A 382 20.65 4.45 -9.74
N THR A 383 19.84 5.19 -8.98
CA THR A 383 18.81 6.05 -9.56
C THR A 383 19.37 7.38 -10.05
N LYS A 384 19.48 7.50 -11.37
CA LYS A 384 19.65 8.77 -12.06
C LYS A 384 18.32 9.12 -12.72
N TYR A 385 17.75 10.25 -12.33
CA TYR A 385 16.64 10.81 -13.09
C TYR A 385 17.19 11.34 -14.42
N TYR A 386 16.55 10.94 -15.52
CA TYR A 386 16.88 11.45 -16.85
C TYR A 386 15.84 12.51 -17.21
N SER A 387 16.30 13.68 -17.66
CA SER A 387 15.42 14.71 -18.20
C SER A 387 14.60 14.12 -19.35
N SER A 388 13.28 14.32 -19.32
CA SER A 388 12.41 13.94 -20.43
C SER A 388 12.58 14.92 -21.59
N GLU A 389 12.23 14.49 -22.80
CA GLU A 389 12.07 15.39 -23.94
C GLU A 389 11.00 16.46 -23.63
N PRO A 390 11.06 17.66 -24.23
CA PRO A 390 10.04 18.68 -24.03
C PRO A 390 8.66 18.16 -24.45
N TYR A 391 7.64 18.43 -23.64
CA TYR A 391 6.26 18.10 -23.94
C TYR A 391 5.73 18.98 -25.10
N HIS A 392 4.84 18.41 -25.91
CA HIS A 392 4.24 19.10 -27.05
C HIS A 392 3.43 20.35 -26.61
N GLU A 393 3.52 21.46 -27.35
CA GLU A 393 2.90 22.74 -26.97
C GLU A 393 1.39 22.63 -26.68
N LEU A 394 0.66 21.80 -27.43
CA LEU A 394 -0.77 21.54 -27.20
C LEU A 394 -1.03 20.87 -25.83
N ILE A 395 -0.16 19.97 -25.36
CA ILE A 395 -0.29 19.35 -24.03
C ILE A 395 -0.14 20.42 -22.94
N LEU A 396 0.86 21.30 -23.09
CA LEU A 396 1.10 22.41 -22.16
C LEU A 396 -0.11 23.37 -22.13
N ALA A 397 -0.61 23.76 -23.30
CA ALA A 397 -1.80 24.62 -23.42
C ALA A 397 -3.06 23.99 -22.82
N MET A 398 -3.29 22.68 -23.02
CA MET A 398 -4.45 21.96 -22.49
C MET A 398 -4.41 21.77 -20.97
N LEU A 399 -3.21 21.68 -20.37
CA LEU A 399 -3.02 21.56 -18.92
C LEU A 399 -2.99 22.89 -18.17
N GLY A 400 -2.87 24.02 -18.88
CA GLY A 400 -2.81 25.37 -18.30
C GLY A 400 -1.71 25.48 -17.24
N GLU A 401 -2.05 26.03 -16.07
CA GLU A 401 -1.12 26.16 -14.93
C GLU A 401 -0.48 24.84 -14.50
N SER A 402 -1.19 23.71 -14.65
CA SER A 402 -0.66 22.39 -14.28
C SER A 402 0.53 21.95 -15.15
N SER A 403 0.70 22.57 -16.32
CA SER A 403 1.86 22.34 -17.20
C SER A 403 3.19 22.80 -16.59
N ALA A 404 3.18 23.71 -15.60
CA ALA A 404 4.39 24.15 -14.91
C ALA A 404 5.13 22.98 -14.23
N MET A 405 4.41 21.96 -13.76
CA MET A 405 5.00 20.75 -13.18
C MET A 405 5.73 19.87 -14.21
N LEU A 406 5.49 20.09 -15.51
CA LEU A 406 6.14 19.36 -16.60
C LEU A 406 7.45 20.01 -17.07
N SER A 407 7.89 21.12 -16.44
CA SER A 407 9.25 21.63 -16.64
C SER A 407 10.28 20.59 -16.18
N TRP A 408 11.50 20.64 -16.72
CA TRP A 408 12.54 19.68 -16.33
C TRP A 408 12.97 19.90 -14.87
N GLU A 409 13.02 21.15 -14.41
CA GLU A 409 13.33 21.52 -13.03
C GLU A 409 12.29 20.94 -12.06
N ASN A 410 11.00 21.10 -12.36
CA ASN A 410 9.94 20.63 -11.48
C ASN A 410 9.80 19.11 -11.49
N GLN A 411 10.05 18.45 -12.62
CA GLN A 411 10.14 16.98 -12.66
C GLN A 411 11.33 16.44 -11.85
N GLU A 412 12.49 17.09 -11.90
CA GLU A 412 13.63 16.73 -11.06
C GLU A 412 13.30 16.90 -9.57
N ARG A 413 12.66 18.01 -9.18
CA ARG A 413 12.18 18.25 -7.80
C ARG A 413 11.15 17.20 -7.35
N MET A 414 10.17 16.87 -8.19
CA MET A 414 9.18 15.80 -7.92
C MET A 414 9.88 14.46 -7.65
N MET A 415 10.85 14.08 -8.51
CA MET A 415 11.57 12.83 -8.36
C MET A 415 12.50 12.81 -7.14
N LEU A 416 13.09 13.96 -6.79
CA LEU A 416 13.85 14.11 -5.56
C LEU A 416 12.95 13.87 -4.33
N LEU A 417 11.73 14.45 -4.30
CA LEU A 417 10.78 14.22 -3.21
C LEU A 417 10.39 12.75 -3.08
N PHE A 418 10.11 12.06 -4.19
CA PHE A 418 9.87 10.61 -4.18
C PHE A 418 11.05 9.80 -3.63
N ILE A 419 12.29 10.16 -3.99
CA ILE A 419 13.50 9.52 -3.45
C ILE A 419 13.60 9.75 -1.93
N GLN A 420 13.22 10.93 -1.43
CA GLN A 420 13.19 11.19 0.01
C GLN A 420 12.06 10.45 0.74
N GLU A 421 10.89 10.28 0.10
CA GLU A 421 9.82 9.39 0.60
C GLU A 421 10.36 7.97 0.80
N ILE A 422 11.03 7.40 -0.22
CA ILE A 422 11.63 6.05 -0.15
C ILE A 422 12.62 5.92 1.02
N LYS A 423 13.49 6.91 1.23
CA LYS A 423 14.46 6.89 2.33
C LYS A 423 13.79 6.99 3.72
N LEU A 424 12.74 7.80 3.84
CA LEU A 424 11.98 7.94 5.07
C LEU A 424 11.14 6.69 5.39
N VAL A 425 10.42 6.16 4.41
CA VAL A 425 9.60 4.94 4.59
C VAL A 425 10.47 3.70 4.82
N HIS A 426 11.72 3.67 4.34
CA HIS A 426 12.68 2.64 4.74
C HIS A 426 12.90 2.64 6.27
N CYS A 427 13.07 3.81 6.89
CA CYS A 427 13.19 3.95 8.34
C CYS A 427 11.91 3.48 9.07
N ILE A 428 10.73 3.78 8.52
CA ILE A 428 9.44 3.26 9.02
C ILE A 428 9.41 1.73 8.97
N GLY A 429 9.92 1.13 7.90
CA GLY A 429 10.06 -0.32 7.76
C GLY A 429 10.87 -0.93 8.89
N LEU A 430 12.04 -0.35 9.21
CA LEU A 430 12.91 -0.84 10.28
C LEU A 430 12.25 -0.73 11.66
N ILE A 431 11.51 0.37 11.88
CA ILE A 431 10.71 0.56 13.10
C ILE A 431 9.64 -0.53 13.23
N ILE A 432 8.96 -0.89 12.15
CA ILE A 432 7.98 -1.97 12.13
C ILE A 432 8.66 -3.32 12.44
N GLU A 433 9.71 -3.70 11.71
CA GLU A 433 10.40 -5.00 11.90
C GLU A 433 11.04 -5.14 13.29
N HIS A 434 11.72 -4.10 13.79
CA HIS A 434 12.41 -4.18 15.08
C HIS A 434 11.47 -4.07 16.27
N PHE A 435 10.38 -3.29 16.19
CA PHE A 435 9.62 -2.91 17.38
C PHE A 435 8.17 -3.40 17.42
N TYR A 436 7.64 -3.95 16.33
CA TYR A 436 6.31 -4.53 16.31
C TYR A 436 6.34 -6.04 16.11
N GLN A 437 5.40 -6.75 16.74
CA GLN A 437 5.23 -8.19 16.66
C GLN A 437 3.79 -8.55 16.27
N ASP A 438 3.66 -9.69 15.61
CA ASP A 438 2.39 -10.31 15.25
C ASP A 438 1.58 -10.68 16.50
N VAL A 439 0.34 -10.21 16.57
CA VAL A 439 -0.61 -10.53 17.63
C VAL A 439 -1.95 -10.96 17.03
N TRP A 440 -2.51 -12.03 17.59
CA TRP A 440 -3.90 -12.41 17.40
C TRP A 440 -4.70 -11.93 18.61
N SER A 441 -5.60 -10.98 18.37
CA SER A 441 -6.54 -10.45 19.34
C SER A 441 -7.95 -10.99 19.08
N ILE A 442 -8.85 -10.92 20.05
CA ILE A 442 -10.25 -11.32 19.88
C ILE A 442 -11.11 -10.05 19.76
N SER A 443 -11.81 -9.91 18.64
CA SER A 443 -12.79 -8.84 18.41
C SER A 443 -13.91 -8.87 19.47
N PRO A 444 -14.58 -7.74 19.77
CA PRO A 444 -15.87 -7.74 20.45
C PRO A 444 -16.93 -8.67 19.82
N SER A 445 -16.80 -8.96 18.52
CA SER A 445 -17.63 -9.95 17.79
C SER A 445 -17.21 -11.42 17.98
N GLY A 446 -16.22 -11.71 18.82
CA GLY A 446 -15.70 -13.07 19.08
C GLY A 446 -14.78 -13.64 17.99
N SER A 447 -14.55 -12.91 16.89
CA SER A 447 -13.67 -13.31 15.79
C SER A 447 -12.21 -12.90 16.06
N SER A 448 -11.26 -13.78 15.74
CA SER A 448 -9.83 -13.45 15.83
C SER A 448 -9.43 -12.38 14.80
N ILE A 449 -8.78 -11.31 15.26
CA ILE A 449 -8.20 -10.24 14.44
C ILE A 449 -6.68 -10.34 14.54
N TYR A 450 -6.02 -10.38 13.39
CA TYR A 450 -4.57 -10.29 13.27
C TYR A 450 -4.13 -8.84 13.14
N SER A 451 -3.18 -8.42 13.97
CA SER A 451 -2.65 -7.04 14.02
C SER A 451 -1.21 -7.08 14.52
N LEU A 452 -0.44 -6.05 14.19
CA LEU A 452 0.79 -5.72 14.88
C LEU A 452 0.49 -5.06 16.23
N ALA A 453 1.30 -5.38 17.23
CA ALA A 453 1.38 -4.66 18.50
C ALA A 453 2.85 -4.35 18.84
N PRO A 454 3.14 -3.32 19.65
CA PRO A 454 4.50 -3.05 20.13
C PRO A 454 5.09 -4.26 20.89
N LYS A 455 6.39 -4.51 20.71
CA LYS A 455 7.13 -5.54 21.46
C LYS A 455 7.37 -5.08 22.90
N SER A 456 7.11 -5.96 23.86
CA SER A 456 7.37 -5.69 25.27
C SER A 456 8.87 -5.58 25.63
N LYS A 457 9.76 -6.07 24.75
CA LYS A 457 11.21 -5.88 24.87
C LYS A 457 11.77 -5.38 23.56
N VAL A 458 12.45 -4.26 23.66
CA VAL A 458 12.97 -3.48 22.54
C VAL A 458 14.49 -3.37 22.67
N SER A 459 15.22 -3.61 21.57
CA SER A 459 16.67 -3.46 21.56
C SER A 459 17.04 -1.97 21.61
N ARG A 460 17.75 -1.55 22.68
CA ARG A 460 18.25 -0.17 22.80
C ARG A 460 19.17 0.22 21.65
N ALA A 461 19.98 -0.72 21.16
CA ALA A 461 20.84 -0.52 20.00
C ALA A 461 20.04 -0.28 18.70
N ALA A 462 18.95 -1.03 18.48
CA ALA A 462 18.09 -0.85 17.31
C ALA A 462 17.36 0.50 17.35
N MET A 463 16.91 0.95 18.53
CA MET A 463 16.31 2.30 18.67
C MET A 463 17.30 3.41 18.37
N VAL A 464 18.50 3.36 18.96
CA VAL A 464 19.55 4.37 18.70
C VAL A 464 19.95 4.36 17.21
N GLY A 465 19.95 3.19 16.57
CA GLY A 465 20.10 3.06 15.11
C GLY A 465 18.99 3.80 14.33
N CYS A 466 17.72 3.53 14.65
CA CYS A 466 16.58 4.18 13.99
C CYS A 466 16.55 5.70 14.25
N GLU A 467 16.84 6.13 15.47
CA GLU A 467 16.92 7.53 15.88
C GLU A 467 18.02 8.27 15.12
N LYS A 468 19.21 7.65 15.00
CA LYS A 468 20.32 8.16 14.21
C LYS A 468 19.93 8.24 12.73
N LEU A 469 19.32 7.21 12.15
CA LEU A 469 18.88 7.22 10.75
C LEU A 469 17.88 8.35 10.46
N LEU A 470 16.87 8.54 11.31
CA LEU A 470 15.90 9.64 11.16
C LEU A 470 16.57 11.02 11.30
N LYS A 471 17.48 11.19 12.27
CA LYS A 471 18.25 12.44 12.46
C LYS A 471 19.18 12.72 11.27
N THR A 472 19.88 11.70 10.75
CA THR A 472 20.73 11.81 9.56
C THR A 472 19.92 12.12 8.31
N TRP A 473 18.73 11.54 8.15
CA TRP A 473 17.85 11.83 7.00
C TRP A 473 17.41 13.30 6.98
N ILE A 474 16.92 13.85 8.11
CA ILE A 474 16.47 15.26 8.16
C ILE A 474 17.65 16.24 8.07
N GLN A 475 18.82 15.90 8.61
CA GLN A 475 20.03 16.74 8.53
C GLN A 475 20.65 16.78 7.12
N ASN A 476 20.56 15.68 6.37
CA ASN A 476 21.09 15.56 5.00
C ASN A 476 20.02 15.78 3.93
N LEU A 477 18.84 16.30 4.31
CA LEU A 477 17.75 16.54 3.37
C LEU A 477 18.15 17.65 2.38
N PRO A 478 18.00 17.46 1.06
CA PRO A 478 18.36 18.50 0.10
C PRO A 478 17.47 19.74 0.23
N ALA A 479 18.00 20.93 -0.08
CA ALA A 479 17.25 22.19 -0.01
C ALA A 479 15.85 22.13 -0.68
N PRO A 480 15.66 21.54 -1.88
CA PRO A 480 14.34 21.41 -2.52
C PRO A 480 13.35 20.43 -1.87
N ALA A 481 13.74 19.72 -0.80
CA ALA A 481 12.87 18.81 -0.05
C ALA A 481 12.53 19.29 1.37
N HIS A 482 13.13 20.38 1.85
CA HIS A 482 12.77 20.94 3.16
C HIS A 482 11.37 21.55 3.13
N TYR A 483 10.56 21.20 4.14
CA TYR A 483 9.37 21.98 4.48
C TYR A 483 9.77 23.31 5.14
N PHE A 484 8.99 24.34 4.85
CA PHE A 484 9.02 25.63 5.54
C PHE A 484 7.57 26.18 5.62
N PRO A 485 7.22 26.99 6.64
CA PRO A 485 5.86 27.50 6.76
C PRO A 485 5.40 28.25 5.50
N PRO A 486 4.19 27.99 4.96
CA PRO A 486 3.67 28.64 3.75
C PRO A 486 3.66 30.18 3.82
N SER A 487 3.62 30.76 5.03
CA SER A 487 3.73 32.20 5.28
C SER A 487 5.06 32.83 4.83
N LEU A 488 6.08 32.02 4.52
CA LEU A 488 7.37 32.48 3.97
C LEU A 488 7.40 32.50 2.43
N LEU A 489 6.37 31.99 1.75
CA LEU A 489 6.24 32.12 0.30
C LEU A 489 6.00 33.58 -0.09
N GLN A 490 7.01 34.20 -0.68
CA GLN A 490 6.85 35.46 -1.40
C GLN A 490 6.10 35.17 -2.71
N ASP A 491 5.08 35.97 -3.01
CA ASP A 491 4.17 35.85 -4.15
C ASP A 491 3.25 34.60 -4.16
N TYR A 492 2.18 34.67 -3.35
CA TYR A 492 1.09 33.67 -3.33
C TYR A 492 0.25 33.72 -4.62
N HIS A 493 0.62 32.88 -5.59
CA HIS A 493 -0.19 32.58 -6.77
C HIS A 493 -0.79 31.18 -6.65
N PRO A 494 -2.13 31.03 -6.50
CA PRO A 494 -2.80 29.74 -6.57
C PRO A 494 -2.38 28.98 -7.84
N GLY A 495 -1.97 27.72 -7.70
CA GLY A 495 -1.49 26.92 -8.83
C GLY A 495 0.00 27.01 -9.13
N SER A 496 0.79 27.82 -8.40
CA SER A 496 2.25 27.84 -8.58
C SER A 496 2.89 26.47 -8.29
N PRO A 497 3.98 26.09 -9.00
CA PRO A 497 4.65 24.81 -8.76
C PRO A 497 5.26 24.74 -7.36
N ASP A 498 5.69 25.87 -6.79
CA ASP A 498 6.27 25.89 -5.44
C ASP A 498 5.22 25.60 -4.35
N ILE A 499 3.95 26.03 -4.51
CA ILE A 499 2.85 25.60 -3.62
C ILE A 499 2.62 24.09 -3.73
N VAL A 500 2.61 23.56 -4.96
CA VAL A 500 2.41 22.12 -5.21
C VAL A 500 3.53 21.31 -4.55
N LEU A 501 4.79 21.71 -4.72
CA LEU A 501 5.94 21.07 -4.10
C LEU A 501 5.91 21.20 -2.57
N LEU A 502 5.47 22.34 -2.03
CA LEU A 502 5.37 22.55 -0.59
C LEU A 502 4.37 21.62 0.09
N VAL A 503 3.25 21.29 -0.57
CA VAL A 503 2.32 20.26 -0.08
C VAL A 503 3.04 18.91 0.12
N HIS A 504 3.87 18.48 -0.83
CA HIS A 504 4.62 17.23 -0.72
C HIS A 504 5.77 17.28 0.29
N GLN A 505 6.50 18.40 0.35
CA GLN A 505 7.51 18.67 1.39
C GLN A 505 6.89 18.58 2.80
N SER A 506 5.72 19.20 2.98
CA SER A 506 4.98 19.16 4.25
C SER A 506 4.53 17.75 4.61
N PHE A 507 4.08 16.94 3.65
CA PHE A 507 3.74 15.54 3.89
C PHE A 507 4.94 14.71 4.35
N LEU A 508 6.12 14.89 3.74
CA LEU A 508 7.36 14.23 4.18
C LEU A 508 7.76 14.67 5.60
N TYR A 509 7.63 15.96 5.92
CA TYR A 509 7.92 16.49 7.25
C TYR A 509 6.95 15.95 8.32
N LEU A 510 5.65 15.97 8.05
CA LEU A 510 4.61 15.37 8.89
C LEU A 510 4.85 13.87 9.13
N LEU A 511 5.21 13.13 8.08
CA LEU A 511 5.55 11.71 8.17
C LEU A 511 6.81 11.48 9.01
N HIS A 512 7.83 12.33 8.88
CA HIS A 512 9.04 12.27 9.71
C HIS A 512 8.73 12.52 11.19
N LEU A 513 8.02 13.59 11.54
CA LEU A 513 7.63 13.90 12.92
C LEU A 513 6.82 12.75 13.55
N THR A 514 5.87 12.21 12.79
CA THR A 514 5.05 11.06 13.20
C THR A 514 5.90 9.82 13.44
N THR A 515 6.86 9.53 12.55
CA THR A 515 7.76 8.39 12.67
C THR A 515 8.68 8.51 13.90
N THR A 516 9.21 9.71 14.16
CA THR A 516 9.98 10.01 15.38
C THR A 516 9.12 9.86 16.63
N SER A 517 7.88 10.35 16.62
CA SER A 517 6.93 10.19 17.74
C SER A 517 6.65 8.71 18.05
N ILE A 518 6.49 7.85 17.03
CA ILE A 518 6.32 6.40 17.21
C ILE A 518 7.57 5.79 17.85
N LEU A 519 8.77 6.19 17.42
CA LEU A 519 10.02 5.69 18.00
C LEU A 519 10.15 6.06 19.49
N CYS A 520 9.75 7.28 19.88
CA CYS A 520 9.70 7.70 21.28
C CYS A 520 8.67 6.90 22.10
N GLN A 521 7.48 6.63 21.55
CA GLN A 521 6.42 5.84 22.22
C GLN A 521 6.81 4.37 22.44
N VAL A 522 7.68 3.84 21.59
CA VAL A 522 8.19 2.46 21.60
C VAL A 522 9.34 2.26 22.60
N ALA A 523 9.86 3.35 23.18
CA ALA A 523 10.96 3.28 24.15
C ALA A 523 10.61 2.37 25.35
N PRO A 524 11.56 1.54 25.84
CA PRO A 524 11.33 0.61 26.92
C PRO A 524 11.02 1.35 28.22
N ASP A 525 10.15 0.74 29.03
CA ASP A 525 9.67 1.23 30.32
C ASP A 525 10.76 1.06 31.40
N GLU A 526 11.89 1.76 31.25
CA GLU A 526 12.97 1.82 32.25
C GLU A 526 12.85 3.08 33.11
N ALA A 527 12.31 2.91 34.32
CA ALA A 527 12.13 3.91 35.39
C ALA A 527 11.21 5.10 35.07
N ASP A 528 10.40 5.50 36.06
CA ASP A 528 9.46 6.63 35.94
C ASP A 528 10.15 7.95 35.50
N ASP A 529 11.42 8.15 35.88
CA ASP A 529 12.23 9.33 35.51
C ASP A 529 12.47 9.47 33.99
N LEU A 530 12.66 8.36 33.26
CA LEU A 530 12.86 8.42 31.81
C LEU A 530 11.55 8.73 31.10
N ARG A 531 10.44 8.16 31.58
CA ARG A 531 9.09 8.42 31.05
C ARG A 531 8.67 9.88 31.26
N ALA A 532 9.06 10.48 32.39
CA ALA A 532 8.89 11.92 32.65
C ALA A 532 9.67 12.81 31.66
N THR A 533 10.74 12.30 31.05
CA THR A 533 11.54 13.02 30.04
C THR A 533 11.00 12.83 28.61
N ILE A 534 10.52 11.62 28.27
CA ILE A 534 10.02 11.27 26.92
C ILE A 534 8.61 11.85 26.66
N MET A 535 7.73 11.89 27.67
CA MET A 535 6.36 12.41 27.49
C MET A 535 6.31 13.87 27.00
N PRO A 536 7.14 14.81 27.51
CA PRO A 536 7.29 16.14 26.93
C PRO A 536 7.77 16.15 25.47
N GLU A 537 8.69 15.25 25.07
CA GLU A 537 9.20 15.15 23.70
C GLU A 537 8.10 14.67 22.72
N ILE A 538 7.34 13.63 23.10
CA ILE A 538 6.15 13.19 22.36
C ILE A 538 5.13 14.33 22.27
N GLY A 539 4.94 15.09 23.34
CA GLY A 539 4.13 16.31 23.37
C GLY A 539 4.58 17.33 22.32
N GLN A 540 5.86 17.69 22.29
CA GLN A 540 6.41 18.64 21.32
C GLN A 540 6.29 18.16 19.87
N LEU A 541 6.54 16.87 19.60
CA LEU A 541 6.42 16.28 18.27
C LEU A 541 4.96 16.30 17.78
N THR A 542 4.02 15.93 18.66
CA THR A 542 2.57 15.96 18.35
C THR A 542 2.06 17.39 18.18
N SER A 543 2.48 18.36 19.01
CA SER A 543 2.21 19.78 18.81
C SER A 543 2.70 20.28 17.45
N ARG A 544 3.95 19.96 17.08
CA ARG A 544 4.55 20.40 15.81
C ARG A 544 3.76 19.89 14.59
N VAL A 545 3.26 18.65 14.65
CA VAL A 545 2.38 18.11 13.59
C VAL A 545 1.09 18.93 13.49
N ILE A 546 0.44 19.24 14.61
CA ILE A 546 -0.80 20.03 14.64
C ILE A 546 -0.55 21.47 14.18
N GLU A 547 0.54 22.11 14.61
CA GLU A 547 0.97 23.43 14.12
C GLU A 547 1.14 23.44 12.60
N THR A 548 1.86 22.47 12.03
CA THR A 548 2.03 22.34 10.57
C THR A 548 0.70 22.10 9.84
N LEU A 549 -0.23 21.33 10.41
CA LEU A 549 -1.56 21.13 9.82
C LEU A 549 -2.41 22.41 9.83
N HIS A 550 -2.30 23.23 10.87
CA HIS A 550 -2.96 24.55 10.93
C HIS A 550 -2.32 25.54 9.95
N GLU A 551 -0.98 25.61 9.87
CA GLU A 551 -0.26 26.43 8.87
C GLU A 551 -0.73 26.12 7.43
N LEU A 552 -0.90 24.83 7.11
CA LEU A 552 -1.42 24.38 5.83
C LEU A 552 -2.92 24.67 5.66
N HIS A 553 -3.71 24.64 6.73
CA HIS A 553 -5.13 24.97 6.69
C HIS A 553 -5.36 26.45 6.39
N ASP A 554 -4.67 27.34 7.09
CA ASP A 554 -4.80 28.80 6.96
C ASP A 554 -4.43 29.27 5.55
N CYS A 555 -3.52 28.58 4.89
CA CYS A 555 -3.15 28.81 3.48
C CYS A 555 -3.95 27.95 2.48
N SER A 556 -5.06 27.33 2.89
CA SER A 556 -5.94 26.49 2.06
C SER A 556 -5.29 25.26 1.41
N MET A 557 -4.13 24.82 1.90
CA MET A 557 -3.35 23.69 1.37
C MET A 557 -3.69 22.33 2.03
N LEU A 558 -4.24 22.32 3.25
CA LEU A 558 -4.50 21.08 4.02
C LEU A 558 -5.27 20.00 3.22
N HIS A 559 -6.26 20.41 2.43
CA HIS A 559 -7.11 19.52 1.65
C HIS A 559 -6.42 18.86 0.44
N LEU A 560 -5.20 19.31 0.10
CA LEU A 560 -4.36 18.80 -0.99
C LEU A 560 -3.38 17.70 -0.53
N LEU A 561 -3.28 17.46 0.78
CA LEU A 561 -2.44 16.39 1.32
C LEU A 561 -2.96 14.99 0.91
N PRO A 562 -2.07 13.99 0.76
CA PRO A 562 -2.47 12.61 0.46
C PRO A 562 -3.41 11.99 1.51
N GLY A 563 -4.19 10.97 1.13
CA GLY A 563 -5.09 10.25 2.04
C GLY A 563 -4.37 9.59 3.23
N SER A 564 -3.08 9.30 3.08
CA SER A 564 -2.17 8.86 4.14
C SER A 564 -2.06 9.84 5.32
N THR A 565 -2.47 11.10 5.18
CA THR A 565 -2.55 12.05 6.30
C THR A 565 -3.59 11.61 7.34
N VAL A 566 -4.63 10.86 6.96
CA VAL A 566 -5.57 10.25 7.91
C VAL A 566 -4.83 9.26 8.83
N THR A 567 -3.86 8.50 8.31
CA THR A 567 -2.99 7.63 9.13
C THR A 567 -2.16 8.44 10.13
N ILE A 568 -1.59 9.57 9.69
CA ILE A 568 -0.83 10.48 10.57
C ILE A 568 -1.74 10.98 11.70
N LEU A 569 -2.95 11.45 11.39
CA LEU A 569 -3.90 11.91 12.40
C LEU A 569 -4.29 10.82 13.41
N LEU A 570 -4.53 9.57 12.97
CA LEU A 570 -4.81 8.46 13.88
C LEU A 570 -3.64 8.19 14.85
N ILE A 571 -2.41 8.19 14.35
CA ILE A 571 -1.22 7.94 15.17
C ILE A 571 -0.96 9.09 16.17
N ILE A 572 -1.15 10.35 15.75
CA ILE A 572 -0.97 11.51 16.62
C ILE A 572 -2.09 11.61 17.67
N LEU A 573 -3.29 11.17 17.32
CA LEU A 573 -4.40 11.01 18.26
C LEU A 573 -4.06 9.95 19.33
N GLU A 574 -3.65 8.74 18.92
CA GLU A 574 -3.20 7.67 19.82
C GLU A 574 -2.06 8.14 20.73
N ALA A 575 -1.05 8.81 20.18
CA ALA A 575 0.11 9.36 20.90
C ALA A 575 -0.26 10.39 21.97
N SER A 576 -1.37 11.12 21.77
CA SER A 576 -1.83 12.17 22.68
C SER A 576 -2.64 11.61 23.87
N LEU A 577 -3.25 10.42 23.74
CA LEU A 577 -4.12 9.85 24.78
C LEU A 577 -3.45 9.69 26.16
N PRO A 578 -2.20 9.18 26.30
CA PRO A 578 -1.58 9.01 27.60
C PRO A 578 -1.45 10.34 28.38
N GLY A 579 -1.18 11.45 27.69
CA GLY A 579 -1.05 12.78 28.28
C GLY A 579 -2.32 13.28 28.97
N LEU A 580 -3.49 12.76 28.59
CA LEU A 580 -4.78 13.13 29.18
C LEU A 580 -4.98 12.57 30.60
N LYS A 581 -4.26 11.50 30.95
CA LYS A 581 -4.28 10.86 32.29
C LYS A 581 -3.18 11.38 33.23
N VAL A 582 -2.30 12.28 32.76
CA VAL A 582 -1.19 12.84 33.55
C VAL A 582 -1.69 13.96 34.47
N SER A 583 -1.17 14.01 35.70
CA SER A 583 -1.53 15.00 36.71
C SER A 583 -1.11 16.44 36.35
N ASP A 584 -0.06 16.59 35.54
CA ASP A 584 0.42 17.88 35.03
C ASP A 584 -0.63 18.53 34.12
N ASN A 585 -1.09 19.72 34.53
CA ASN A 585 -2.06 20.50 33.79
C ASN A 585 -1.55 20.95 32.41
N ILE A 586 -0.24 21.21 32.24
CA ILE A 586 0.35 21.64 30.97
C ILE A 586 0.31 20.48 29.97
N VAL A 587 0.80 19.31 30.36
CA VAL A 587 0.77 18.09 29.52
C VAL A 587 -0.66 17.71 29.14
N ARG A 588 -1.60 17.77 30.09
CA ARG A 588 -3.02 17.47 29.85
C ARG A 588 -3.70 18.50 28.94
N MET A 589 -3.40 19.80 29.09
CA MET A 589 -3.90 20.84 28.18
C MET A 589 -3.33 20.68 26.77
N GLN A 590 -2.04 20.36 26.63
CA GLN A 590 -1.43 20.13 25.32
C GLN A 590 -2.04 18.92 24.62
N ALA A 591 -2.17 17.79 25.32
CA ALA A 591 -2.83 16.60 24.79
C ALA A 591 -4.28 16.91 24.34
N MET A 592 -5.03 17.67 25.14
CA MET A 592 -6.38 18.11 24.76
C MET A 592 -6.38 19.01 23.52
N SER A 593 -5.43 19.96 23.41
CA SER A 593 -5.25 20.80 22.23
C SER A 593 -4.96 19.98 20.97
N ASN A 594 -4.15 18.92 21.09
CA ASN A 594 -3.84 18.02 19.99
C ASN A 594 -5.08 17.23 19.55
N LEU A 595 -5.93 16.80 20.48
CA LEU A 595 -7.22 16.14 20.16
C LEU A 595 -8.13 17.08 19.34
N TYR A 596 -8.24 18.36 19.71
CA TYR A 596 -9.01 19.34 18.94
C TYR A 596 -8.42 19.57 17.54
N GLY A 597 -7.11 19.75 17.42
CA GLY A 597 -6.45 19.90 16.12
C GLY A 597 -6.60 18.67 15.21
N CYS A 598 -6.58 17.46 15.78
CA CYS A 598 -6.89 16.22 15.04
C CYS A 598 -8.34 16.20 14.54
N GLU A 599 -9.30 16.62 15.36
CA GLU A 599 -10.73 16.69 14.98
C GLU A 599 -10.96 17.73 13.87
N GLU A 600 -10.37 18.92 14.00
CA GLU A 600 -10.44 19.99 13.01
C GLU A 600 -9.82 19.53 11.67
N ALA A 601 -8.56 19.09 11.66
CA ALA A 601 -7.89 18.63 10.45
C ALA A 601 -8.63 17.46 9.78
N ALA A 602 -9.18 16.52 10.55
CA ALA A 602 -10.00 15.42 10.02
C ALA A 602 -11.30 15.91 9.38
N SER A 603 -11.95 16.94 9.94
CA SER A 603 -13.17 17.54 9.38
C SER A 603 -12.94 18.12 7.98
N HIS A 604 -11.80 18.79 7.76
CA HIS A 604 -11.41 19.29 6.43
C HIS A 604 -11.09 18.15 5.46
N LEU A 605 -10.32 17.15 5.91
CA LEU A 605 -9.96 15.99 5.07
C LEU A 605 -11.17 15.11 4.70
N LEU A 606 -12.23 15.07 5.53
CA LEU A 606 -13.44 14.27 5.32
C LEU A 606 -14.13 14.57 3.97
N GLN A 607 -13.98 15.80 3.45
CA GLN A 607 -14.52 16.21 2.16
C GLN A 607 -13.91 15.42 0.99
N THR A 608 -12.66 14.98 1.13
CA THR A 608 -11.90 14.23 0.11
C THR A 608 -11.76 12.74 0.46
N TYR A 609 -11.61 12.44 1.76
CA TYR A 609 -11.28 11.14 2.33
C TYR A 609 -12.27 10.73 3.43
N PRO A 610 -13.35 9.99 3.10
CA PRO A 610 -14.31 9.48 4.07
C PRO A 610 -13.72 8.73 5.29
N ALA A 611 -12.54 8.12 5.16
CA ALA A 611 -11.85 7.47 6.30
C ALA A 611 -11.50 8.43 7.46
N ALA A 612 -11.46 9.75 7.23
CA ALA A 612 -11.25 10.74 8.30
C ALA A 612 -12.36 10.71 9.37
N GLU A 613 -13.54 10.14 9.06
CA GLU A 613 -14.63 9.89 10.02
C GLU A 613 -14.19 9.05 11.23
N ILE A 614 -13.20 8.16 11.05
CA ILE A 614 -12.62 7.35 12.13
C ILE A 614 -11.89 8.24 13.14
N VAL A 615 -11.10 9.20 12.68
CA VAL A 615 -10.37 10.17 13.53
C VAL A 615 -11.36 11.01 14.33
N LEU A 616 -12.39 11.55 13.67
CA LEU A 616 -13.45 12.33 14.33
C LEU A 616 -14.12 11.53 15.45
N SER A 617 -14.56 10.30 15.15
CA SER A 617 -15.24 9.43 16.10
C SER A 617 -14.35 9.08 17.30
N GLN A 618 -13.08 8.73 17.07
CA GLN A 618 -12.14 8.41 18.15
C GLN A 618 -11.81 9.62 19.03
N ALA A 619 -11.57 10.80 18.42
CA ALA A 619 -11.28 12.03 19.16
C ALA A 619 -12.47 12.48 20.02
N GLN A 620 -13.68 12.44 19.46
CA GLN A 620 -14.92 12.75 20.17
C GLN A 620 -15.19 11.77 21.32
N THR A 621 -14.94 10.48 21.09
CA THR A 621 -15.08 9.43 22.13
C THR A 621 -14.09 9.66 23.28
N ALA A 622 -12.81 9.89 22.99
CA ALA A 622 -11.79 10.16 24.00
C ALA A 622 -12.14 11.40 24.85
N ARG A 623 -12.57 12.50 24.21
CA ARG A 623 -13.05 13.71 24.90
C ARG A 623 -14.30 13.43 25.75
N GLY A 624 -15.25 12.67 25.21
CA GLY A 624 -16.51 12.33 25.90
C GLY A 624 -16.30 11.55 27.20
N HIS A 625 -15.35 10.62 27.23
CA HIS A 625 -14.94 9.92 28.45
C HIS A 625 -14.27 10.85 29.48
N LEU A 626 -13.41 11.78 29.04
CA LEU A 626 -12.73 12.72 29.95
C LEU A 626 -13.66 13.77 30.58
N LEU A 627 -14.70 14.18 29.86
CA LEU A 627 -15.69 15.13 30.36
C LEU A 627 -16.87 14.45 31.11
N GLY A 628 -16.89 13.11 31.19
CA GLY A 628 -18.01 12.36 31.75
C GLY A 628 -19.33 12.51 30.99
N LEU A 629 -19.25 12.91 29.71
CA LEU A 629 -20.42 13.20 28.85
C LEU A 629 -20.94 11.96 28.11
N ILE A 630 -20.15 10.89 28.04
CA ILE A 630 -20.60 9.57 27.60
C ILE A 630 -20.98 8.79 28.86
N ALA A 631 -22.28 8.62 29.08
CA ALA A 631 -22.78 7.70 30.10
C ALA A 631 -22.45 6.26 29.70
N THR A 632 -21.77 5.55 30.59
CA THR A 632 -21.35 4.15 30.45
C THR A 632 -22.51 3.18 30.65
#